data_AF-Q8BMV4-F1
#
_entry.id   AF-Q8BMV4-F1
#
_cell.length_a   1.000
_cell.length_b   1.000
_cell.length_c   1.000
_cell.angle_alpha   90.00
_cell.angle_beta   90.00
_cell.angle_gamma   90.00
#
_symmetry.space_group_name_H-M   'P 1'
#
loop_
_entity.id
_entity.type
_entity.pdbx_description
1 polymer ?
#
loop_
_entity_poly.entity_id
_entity_poly.type
_entity_poly.pdbx_seq_one_letter_code
_entity_poly.pdbx_strand_id
1 'polypeptide(L)' 'MTIGSMENVEVFTSEGKGRGLKATKEFWAADVIFAERAYSAVVFDRPATPWSPGCLGAHRDPPTLPTPT' A
#
# COMPACT_ATOMS: atom_id res chain seq x y z
N MET A 1 -16.59 -0.39 -4.02
CA MET A 1 -15.13 -0.45 -4.08
C MET A 1 -14.62 -1.61 -3.22
N THR A 2 -13.99 -2.60 -3.84
CA THR A 2 -13.31 -3.73 -3.16
C THR A 2 -11.85 -3.78 -3.59
N ILE A 3 -10.96 -4.31 -2.74
CA ILE A 3 -9.54 -4.41 -3.07
C ILE A 3 -9.35 -5.33 -4.28
N GLY A 4 -8.66 -4.85 -5.31
CA GLY A 4 -8.44 -5.53 -6.60
C GLY A 4 -9.46 -5.19 -7.68
N SER A 5 -10.51 -4.44 -7.35
CA SER A 5 -11.45 -3.91 -8.33
C SER A 5 -10.94 -2.57 -8.89
N MET A 6 -10.92 -2.44 -10.21
CA MET A 6 -10.44 -1.27 -10.96
C MET A 6 -11.60 -0.55 -11.67
N GLU A 7 -12.80 -0.52 -11.08
CA GLU A 7 -14.01 -0.01 -11.73
C GLU A 7 -13.96 1.50 -12.05
N ASN A 8 -13.10 2.26 -11.34
CA ASN A 8 -13.01 3.71 -11.52
C ASN A 8 -11.92 4.15 -12.51
N VAL A 9 -11.19 3.21 -13.11
CA VAL A 9 -10.10 3.50 -14.05
C VAL A 9 -10.15 2.59 -15.27
N GLU A 10 -9.74 3.14 -16.41
CA GLU A 10 -9.58 2.38 -17.66
C GLU A 10 -8.15 2.51 -18.18
N VAL A 11 -7.67 1.48 -18.88
CA VAL A 11 -6.39 1.53 -19.59
C VAL A 11 -6.59 2.25 -20.91
N PHE A 12 -5.74 3.22 -21.21
CA PHE A 12 -5.73 3.93 -22.49
C PHE A 12 -4.30 4.04 -23.05
N THR A 13 -4.18 4.29 -24.35
CA THR A 13 -2.89 4.62 -24.98
C THR A 13 -2.66 6.12 -24.93
N SER A 14 -1.58 6.53 -24.27
CA SER A 14 -1.12 7.92 -24.20
C SER A 14 -0.03 8.16 -25.23
N GLU A 15 -0.23 9.18 -26.06
CA GLU A 15 0.72 9.58 -27.09
C GLU A 15 2.10 9.89 -26.48
N GLY A 16 3.14 9.22 -26.99
CA GLY A 16 4.52 9.36 -26.52
C GLY A 16 4.83 8.75 -25.14
N LYS A 17 3.85 8.15 -24.44
CA LYS A 17 4.02 7.61 -23.07
C LYS A 17 3.62 6.13 -22.92
N GLY A 18 3.03 5.51 -23.94
CA GLY A 18 2.60 4.12 -23.89
C GLY A 18 1.25 3.95 -23.19
N ARG A 19 1.09 2.98 -22.29
CA ARG A 19 -0.18 2.73 -21.58
C ARG A 19 -0.31 3.62 -20.35
N GLY A 20 -1.49 4.20 -20.16
CA GLY A 20 -1.85 4.98 -18.98
C GLY A 20 -3.18 4.53 -18.36
N LEU A 21 -3.48 5.06 -17.18
CA LEU A 21 -4.78 4.92 -16.50
C LEU A 21 -5.54 6.24 -16.57
N LYS A 22 -6.81 6.18 -16.97
CA LYS A 22 -7.72 7.33 -17.01
C LYS A 22 -8.90 7.10 -16.07
N ALA A 23 -9.29 8.13 -15.33
CA ALA A 23 -10.46 8.08 -14.47
C ALA A 23 -11.75 8.01 -15.31
N THR A 24 -12.67 7.13 -14.92
CA THR A 24 -13.99 6.98 -15.57
C THR A 24 -15.07 7.85 -14.93
N LYS A 25 -14.73 8.55 -13.83
CA LYS A 25 -15.60 9.45 -13.07
C LYS A 25 -14.79 10.58 -12.41
N GLU A 26 -15.48 11.53 -11.80
CA GLU A 26 -14.88 12.62 -11.02
C GLU A 26 -14.40 12.14 -9.63
N PHE A 27 -13.31 12.75 -9.13
CA PHE A 27 -12.69 12.46 -7.84
C PHE A 27 -12.30 13.74 -7.10
N TRP A 28 -12.36 13.68 -5.77
CA TRP A 28 -11.96 14.77 -4.87
C TRP A 28 -10.70 14.42 -4.10
N ALA A 29 -10.12 15.41 -3.42
CA ALA A 29 -8.97 15.19 -2.55
C ALA A 29 -9.32 14.16 -1.46
N ALA A 30 -8.39 13.22 -1.22
CA ALA A 30 -8.52 12.08 -0.31
C ALA A 30 -9.43 10.93 -0.76
N ASP A 31 -10.03 10.98 -1.95
CA ASP A 31 -10.74 9.82 -2.51
C ASP A 31 -9.77 8.69 -2.88
N VAL A 32 -10.19 7.45 -2.64
CA VAL A 32 -9.45 6.27 -3.08
C VAL A 32 -9.88 5.92 -4.51
N ILE A 33 -8.94 6.03 -5.46
CA ILE A 33 -9.20 5.75 -6.89
C ILE A 33 -9.27 4.24 -7.14
N PHE A 34 -8.27 3.49 -6.67
CA PHE A 34 -8.23 2.02 -6.61
C PHE A 34 -7.33 1.57 -5.45
N ALA A 35 -7.48 0.32 -5.02
CA ALA A 35 -6.60 -0.32 -4.05
C ALA A 35 -6.24 -1.72 -4.56
N GLU A 36 -4.96 -2.07 -4.51
CA GLU A 36 -4.45 -3.34 -5.02
C GLU A 36 -3.54 -3.97 -3.96
N ARG A 37 -3.63 -5.30 -3.79
CA ARG A 37 -2.66 -6.03 -2.95
C ARG A 37 -1.35 -6.13 -3.71
N ALA A 38 -0.23 -6.08 -2.99
CA ALA A 38 1.05 -6.41 -3.60
C ALA A 38 0.97 -7.80 -4.25
N TYR A 39 1.30 -7.89 -5.54
CA TYR A 39 1.39 -9.19 -6.23
C TYR A 39 2.47 -10.07 -5.58
N SER A 40 3.59 -9.47 -5.21
CA SER A 40 4.64 -10.05 -4.38
C SER A 40 5.31 -8.93 -3.58
N ALA A 41 5.75 -9.23 -2.36
CA ALA A 41 6.54 -8.33 -1.54
C ALA A 41 7.58 -9.14 -0.77
N VAL A 42 8.81 -8.64 -0.72
CA VAL A 42 9.93 -9.27 -0.02
C VAL A 42 10.53 -8.28 0.97
N VAL A 43 11.06 -8.79 2.08
CA VAL A 43 11.79 -7.98 3.05
C VAL A 43 13.28 -8.12 2.74
N PHE A 44 13.96 -6.98 2.61
CA PHE A 44 15.42 -6.98 2.49
C PHE A 44 16.05 -7.43 3.80
N ASP A 45 17.12 -8.24 3.71
CA ASP A 45 17.84 -8.71 4.89
C ASP A 45 18.34 -7.54 5.73
N ARG A 46 17.92 -7.52 6.99
CA ARG A 46 18.41 -6.62 8.04
C ARG A 46 18.82 -7.45 9.24
N PRO A 47 19.91 -7.09 9.97
CA PRO A 47 20.24 -7.76 11.22
C PRO A 47 19.04 -7.68 12.17
N ALA A 48 18.64 -8.86 12.66
CA ALA A 48 17.43 -9.17 13.42
C ALA A 48 16.79 -8.00 14.17
N THR A 49 15.68 -7.50 13.64
CA THR A 49 14.66 -6.77 14.41
C THR A 49 13.34 -7.55 14.28
N PRO A 50 12.44 -7.50 15.29
CA PRO A 50 11.23 -8.32 15.31
C PRO A 50 10.16 -7.72 14.38
N TRP A 51 10.33 -7.87 13.07
CA TRP A 51 9.28 -7.59 12.10
C TRP A 51 8.54 -8.89 11.77
N SER A 52 7.22 -8.83 11.69
CA SER A 52 6.38 -9.94 11.24
C SER A 52 6.41 -9.98 9.71
N PRO A 53 6.80 -11.07 9.03
CA PRO A 53 6.85 -11.10 7.57
C PRO A 53 5.52 -10.89 6.86
N GLY A 54 4.41 -11.22 7.53
CA GLY A 54 3.06 -11.13 6.94
C GLY A 54 2.50 -9.71 6.84
N CYS A 55 3.05 -8.76 7.60
CA CYS A 55 2.65 -7.37 7.60
C CYS A 55 3.92 -6.52 7.64
N LEU A 56 4.21 -5.76 6.58
CA LEU A 56 5.37 -4.85 6.45
C LEU A 56 5.32 -3.65 7.44
N GLY A 57 4.73 -3.85 8.62
CA GLY A 57 4.66 -2.87 9.70
C GLY A 57 5.89 -2.95 10.59
N ALA A 58 6.36 -1.79 11.03
CA ALA A 58 7.33 -1.71 12.11
C ALA A 58 6.64 -2.10 13.42
N HIS A 59 7.15 -3.13 14.11
CA HIS A 59 6.80 -3.37 15.51
C HIS A 59 7.42 -2.25 16.35
N ARG A 60 6.59 -1.41 16.97
CA ARG A 60 7.06 -0.45 17.99
C ARG A 60 6.68 -1.04 19.33
N ASP A 61 7.65 -1.56 20.07
CA ASP A 61 7.42 -1.94 21.46
C ASP A 61 6.96 -0.70 22.25
N PRO A 62 5.90 -0.80 23.06
CA PRO A 62 5.52 0.27 23.96
C PRO A 62 6.65 0.50 24.99
N PRO A 63 6.93 1.74 25.39
CA PRO A 63 7.94 2.01 26.41
C PRO A 63 7.52 1.32 27.72
N THR A 64 8.34 0.39 28.22
CA THR A 64 8.13 -0.25 29.52
C THR A 64 8.29 0.79 30.64
N LEU A 65 7.21 1.07 31.38
CA LEU A 65 7.28 1.86 32.61
C LEU A 65 8.05 1.07 33.68
N PRO A 66 9.00 1.68 34.41
CA PRO A 66 9.69 1.00 35.51
C PRO A 66 8.70 0.67 36.62
N THR A 67 8.71 -0.59 37.08
CA THR A 67 7.92 -1.05 38.23
C THR A 67 8.50 -0.43 39.51
N PRO A 68 7.70 0.23 40.37
CA PRO A 68 8.19 0.72 41.65
C PRO A 68 8.45 -0.46 42.62
N THR A 69 9.63 -0.43 43.25
CA THR A 69 10.10 -1.38 44.27
C THR A 69 9.37 -1.21 45.60
#